data_AF-A0A5D3FH32-F1
#
_entry.id   AF-A0A5D3FH32-F1
#
_cell.length_a   1.000
_cell.length_b   1.000
_cell.length_c   1.000
_cell.angle_alpha   90.00
_cell.angle_beta   90.00
_cell.angle_gamma   90.00
#
_symmetry.space_group_name_H-M   'P 1'
#
loop_
_entity.id
_entity.type
_entity.pdbx_description
1 polymer ?
#
loop_
_entity_poly.entity_id
_entity_poly.type
_entity_poly.pdbx_seq_one_letter_code
_entity_poly.pdbx_strand_id
1 'polypeptide(L)'
;MTATQVNGLAVMADEPTLSPITGPNGAPIYWRQTRTLLLEDETKVFGCVHCDYTADNPHKVRPHLKVHREPEPEPAAGLYDLPLSDLLARVAELEKLTADRDTWKRRALKAERSLATMRRALNT
;
A
#
# COMPACT_ATOMS: atom_id res chain seq x y z
N MET A 1 -8.69 0.59 10.12
CA MET A 1 -8.79 0.25 11.55
C MET A 1 -9.67 -0.98 11.67
N THR A 2 -9.24 -1.98 12.43
CA THR A 2 -9.97 -3.25 12.63
C THR A 2 -11.06 -3.07 13.69
N ALA A 3 -12.15 -3.84 13.58
CA ALA A 3 -13.27 -3.81 14.54
C ALA A 3 -12.80 -4.03 15.98
N THR A 4 -13.28 -3.19 16.91
CA THR A 4 -13.02 -3.32 18.36
C THR A 4 -14.18 -3.97 19.12
N GLN A 5 -15.39 -3.95 18.53
CA GLN A 5 -16.60 -4.60 19.04
C GLN A 5 -17.39 -5.20 17.88
N VAL A 6 -18.07 -6.31 18.13
CA VAL A 6 -18.90 -7.03 17.15
C VAL A 6 -20.24 -7.37 17.81
N ASN A 7 -21.34 -6.80 17.31
CA ASN A 7 -22.69 -6.99 17.88
C ASN A 7 -22.79 -6.72 19.39
N GLY A 8 -22.00 -5.77 19.91
CA GLY A 8 -21.95 -5.44 21.34
C GLY A 8 -21.01 -6.31 22.19
N LEU A 9 -20.35 -7.30 21.60
CA LEU A 9 -19.29 -8.09 22.25
C LEU A 9 -17.93 -7.46 21.98
N ALA A 10 -17.07 -7.39 22.99
CA ALA A 10 -15.72 -6.89 22.80
C ALA A 10 -14.82 -7.91 22.08
N VAL A 11 -13.86 -7.41 21.30
CA VAL A 11 -12.82 -8.24 20.68
C VAL A 11 -11.70 -8.46 21.69
N MET A 12 -11.53 -9.72 22.12
CA MET A 12 -10.52 -10.16 23.08
C MET A 12 -9.16 -10.44 22.45
N ALA A 13 -9.13 -10.97 21.23
CA ALA A 13 -7.89 -11.22 20.50
C ALA A 13 -8.05 -10.86 19.02
N ASP A 14 -6.97 -10.34 18.44
CA ASP A 14 -6.89 -9.95 17.03
C ASP A 14 -5.63 -10.56 16.41
N GLU A 15 -5.79 -11.59 15.59
CA GLU A 15 -4.71 -12.38 15.00
C GLU A 15 -4.75 -12.38 13.46
N PRO A 16 -3.59 -12.53 12.77
CA PRO A 16 -3.59 -12.67 11.32
C PRO A 16 -4.34 -13.94 10.90
N THR A 17 -5.22 -13.86 9.91
CA THR A 17 -5.93 -15.07 9.43
C THR A 17 -5.02 -15.94 8.57
N LEU A 18 -4.91 -17.22 8.89
CA LEU A 18 -4.20 -18.21 8.09
C LEU A 18 -4.87 -18.41 6.72
N SER A 19 -4.06 -18.43 5.68
CA SER A 19 -4.47 -18.82 4.33
C SER A 19 -4.61 -20.34 4.27
N PRO A 20 -5.58 -20.87 3.50
CA PRO A 20 -5.66 -22.30 3.20
C PRO A 20 -4.52 -22.80 2.32
N ILE A 21 -3.76 -21.88 1.71
CA ILE A 21 -2.60 -22.19 0.86
C ILE A 21 -1.32 -22.01 1.67
N THR A 22 -0.41 -22.96 1.51
CA THR A 22 0.90 -22.96 2.15
C THR A 22 1.99 -22.48 1.18
N GLY A 23 2.99 -21.79 1.70
CA GLY A 23 4.13 -21.31 0.92
C GLY A 23 5.13 -22.41 0.57
N PRO A 24 6.20 -22.05 -0.17
CA PRO A 24 7.32 -22.95 -0.43
C PRO A 24 7.84 -23.53 0.89
N ASN A 25 8.05 -24.85 0.93
CA ASN A 25 8.50 -25.61 2.11
C ASN A 25 7.49 -25.75 3.27
N GLY A 26 6.19 -25.55 3.02
CA GLY A 26 5.19 -25.75 4.07
C GLY A 26 5.05 -24.57 5.03
N ALA A 27 5.65 -23.42 4.72
CA ALA A 27 5.54 -22.22 5.53
C ALA A 27 4.10 -21.66 5.53
N PRO A 28 3.52 -21.30 6.69
CA PRO A 28 2.18 -20.72 6.75
C PRO A 28 2.13 -19.36 6.05
N ILE A 29 1.13 -19.18 5.19
CA ILE A 29 0.82 -17.87 4.60
C ILE A 29 -0.37 -17.28 5.36
N TYR A 30 -0.34 -15.99 5.62
CA TYR A 30 -1.45 -15.28 6.24
C TYR A 30 -2.11 -14.36 5.21
N TRP A 31 -3.44 -14.23 5.29
CA TRP A 31 -4.15 -13.19 4.56
C TRP A 31 -3.82 -11.83 5.14
N ARG A 32 -3.34 -10.94 4.28
CA ARG A 32 -2.83 -9.61 4.68
C ARG A 32 -3.91 -8.67 5.18
N GLN A 33 -5.14 -8.80 4.69
CA GLN A 33 -6.23 -7.85 4.92
C GLN A 33 -7.40 -8.44 5.71
N THR A 34 -7.26 -9.69 6.15
CA THR A 34 -8.26 -10.41 6.94
C THR A 34 -7.67 -10.74 8.31
N ARG A 35 -8.44 -10.45 9.35
CA ARG A 35 -8.08 -10.70 10.74
C ARG A 35 -9.01 -11.74 11.34
N THR A 36 -8.48 -12.58 12.19
CA THR A 36 -9.24 -13.51 13.02
C THR A 36 -9.48 -12.82 14.35
N LEU A 37 -10.73 -12.58 14.69
CA LEU A 37 -11.12 -11.94 15.93
C LEU A 37 -11.74 -12.98 16.86
N LEU A 38 -11.28 -13.04 18.10
CA LEU A 38 -11.90 -13.81 19.17
C LEU A 38 -12.74 -12.84 20.02
N LEU A 39 -14.02 -13.13 20.19
CA LEU A 39 -14.93 -12.31 21.00
C LEU A 39 -14.97 -12.80 22.45
N GLU A 40 -15.59 -12.00 23.33
CA GLU A 40 -15.76 -12.33 24.76
C GLU A 40 -16.54 -13.62 25.02
N ASP A 41 -17.46 -13.99 24.12
CA ASP A 41 -18.23 -15.25 24.20
C ASP A 41 -17.49 -16.45 23.58
N GLU A 42 -16.18 -16.29 23.35
CA GLU A 42 -15.30 -17.26 22.68
C GLU A 42 -15.67 -17.55 21.23
N THR A 43 -16.60 -16.80 20.64
CA THR A 43 -16.90 -16.95 19.21
C THR A 43 -15.81 -16.34 18.36
N LYS A 44 -15.54 -17.00 17.23
CA LYS A 44 -14.53 -16.57 16.26
C LYS A 44 -15.21 -15.95 15.05
N VAL A 45 -14.81 -14.73 14.72
CA VAL A 45 -15.25 -14.01 13.52
C VAL A 45 -14.05 -13.51 12.72
N PHE A 46 -14.30 -13.10 11.48
CA PHE A 46 -13.28 -12.65 10.54
C PHE A 46 -13.50 -11.17 10.22
N GLY A 47 -12.53 -10.33 10.61
CA GLY A 47 -12.57 -8.88 10.44
C GLY A 47 -11.75 -8.38 9.25
N CYS A 48 -12.08 -7.18 8.79
CA CYS A 48 -11.26 -6.41 7.85
C CYS A 48 -10.25 -5.54 8.61
N VAL A 49 -9.03 -5.41 8.10
CA VAL A 49 -8.01 -4.49 8.65
C VAL A 49 -8.39 -3.01 8.46
N HIS A 50 -9.19 -2.72 7.45
CA HIS A 50 -9.44 -1.34 7.00
C HIS A 50 -10.64 -0.69 7.69
N CYS A 51 -11.64 -1.46 8.08
CA CYS A 51 -12.86 -0.96 8.73
C CYS A 51 -13.48 -2.02 9.67
N ASP A 52 -14.57 -1.65 10.33
CA ASP A 52 -15.27 -2.48 11.33
C ASP A 52 -16.12 -3.63 10.74
N TYR A 53 -15.98 -3.93 9.44
CA TYR A 53 -16.69 -5.04 8.82
C TYR A 53 -16.18 -6.38 9.36
N THR A 54 -17.12 -7.22 9.80
CA THR A 54 -16.87 -8.58 10.28
C THR A 54 -17.81 -9.60 9.64
N ALA A 55 -17.35 -10.83 9.48
CA ALA A 55 -18.14 -11.95 8.98
C ALA A 55 -17.83 -13.25 9.73
N ASP A 56 -18.78 -14.17 9.71
CA ASP A 56 -18.66 -15.58 10.17
C ASP A 56 -17.72 -16.43 9.31
N ASN A 57 -17.47 -16.01 8.07
CA ASN A 57 -16.66 -16.74 7.10
C ASN A 57 -15.66 -15.80 6.43
N PRO A 58 -14.35 -16.14 6.37
CA PRO A 58 -13.37 -15.23 5.81
C PRO A 58 -13.51 -15.03 4.30
N HIS A 59 -14.15 -15.96 3.59
CA HIS A 59 -14.45 -15.80 2.17
C HIS A 59 -15.46 -14.66 1.92
N LYS A 60 -16.20 -14.21 2.94
CA LYS A 60 -17.06 -13.01 2.87
C LYS A 60 -16.27 -11.71 3.07
N VAL A 61 -15.09 -11.76 3.66
CA VAL A 61 -14.21 -10.57 3.80
C VAL A 61 -13.55 -10.22 2.47
N ARG A 62 -13.16 -11.22 1.66
CA ARG A 62 -12.56 -10.99 0.33
C ARG A 62 -13.37 -10.10 -0.62
N PRO A 63 -14.67 -10.35 -0.88
CA PRO A 63 -15.47 -9.48 -1.73
C PRO A 63 -15.69 -8.11 -1.10
N HIS A 64 -15.75 -8.01 0.23
CA HIS A 64 -15.83 -6.73 0.94
C HIS A 64 -14.60 -5.84 0.70
N LEU A 65 -13.39 -6.41 0.59
CA LEU A 65 -12.15 -5.66 0.32
C LEU A 65 -12.20 -4.82 -0.96
N LYS A 66 -13.11 -5.13 -1.91
CA LYS A 66 -13.31 -4.31 -3.11
C LYS A 66 -13.79 -2.89 -2.81
N VAL A 67 -14.47 -2.67 -1.68
CA VAL A 67 -14.92 -1.33 -1.25
C VAL A 67 -13.74 -0.46 -0.81
N HIS A 68 -12.65 -1.09 -0.37
CA HIS A 68 -11.39 -0.42 -0.03
C HIS A 68 -10.41 -0.36 -1.19
N ARG A 69 -10.78 -0.87 -2.36
CA ARG A 69 -9.97 -0.71 -3.56
C ARG A 69 -10.05 0.76 -3.93
N GLU A 70 -8.94 1.48 -3.80
CA GLU A 70 -8.82 2.79 -4.44
C GLU A 70 -9.19 2.62 -5.91
N PRO A 71 -10.04 3.50 -6.47
CA PRO A 71 -10.34 3.44 -7.89
C PRO A 71 -9.00 3.40 -8.62
N GLU A 72 -8.82 2.34 -9.40
CA GLU A 72 -7.64 2.25 -10.26
C GLU A 72 -7.63 3.56 -11.05
N PRO A 73 -6.52 4.31 -11.04
CA PRO A 73 -6.49 5.57 -11.78
C PRO A 73 -6.92 5.23 -13.19
N GLU A 74 -8.04 5.83 -13.64
CA GLU A 74 -8.51 5.56 -14.98
C GLU A 74 -7.32 5.79 -15.92
N PRO A 75 -7.03 4.84 -16.85
CA PRO A 75 -5.95 5.05 -17.79
C PRO A 75 -6.21 6.40 -18.42
N ALA A 76 -5.23 7.32 -18.31
CA ALA A 76 -5.46 8.72 -18.61
C ALA A 76 -6.17 8.83 -19.96
N ALA A 77 -7.41 9.35 -19.92
CA ALA A 77 -8.33 9.29 -21.04
C ALA A 77 -7.64 9.77 -22.33
N GLY A 78 -7.76 8.99 -23.40
CA GLY A 78 -7.20 9.31 -24.71
C GLY A 78 -5.79 8.74 -24.99
N LEU A 79 -5.17 7.97 -24.10
CA LEU A 79 -3.87 7.32 -24.39
C LEU A 79 -3.94 6.32 -25.56
N TYR A 80 -5.08 5.65 -25.74
CA TYR A 80 -5.30 4.64 -26.78
C TYR A 80 -5.67 5.25 -28.15
N ASP A 81 -6.05 6.53 -28.18
CA ASP A 81 -6.45 7.23 -29.40
C ASP A 81 -5.32 8.07 -30.01
N LEU A 82 -4.15 8.09 -29.37
CA LEU A 82 -3.01 8.86 -29.85
C LEU A 82 -2.30 8.13 -31.00
N PRO A 83 -1.91 8.85 -32.07
CA PRO A 83 -1.04 8.28 -33.07
C PRO A 83 0.32 7.96 -32.44
N LEU A 84 1.00 6.94 -32.98
CA LEU A 84 2.31 6.49 -32.50
C LEU A 84 3.35 7.62 -32.43
N SER A 85 3.29 8.60 -33.34
CA SER A 85 4.17 9.77 -33.34
C SER A 85 4.06 10.58 -32.04
N ASP A 86 2.85 10.75 -31.52
CA ASP A 86 2.58 11.56 -30.34
C ASP A 86 3.04 10.82 -29.09
N LEU A 87 2.89 9.49 -29.08
CA LEU A 87 3.45 8.65 -28.01
C LEU A 87 4.98 8.74 -27.98
N LEU A 88 5.64 8.67 -29.14
CA LEU A 88 7.10 8.82 -29.23
C LEU A 88 7.57 10.21 -28.78
N ALA A 89 6.84 11.27 -29.15
CA ALA A 89 7.14 12.62 -28.70
C ALA A 89 7.04 12.75 -27.17
N ARG A 90 6.00 12.18 -26.57
CA ARG A 90 5.81 12.16 -25.10
C ARG A 90 6.91 11.36 -24.39
N VAL A 91 7.34 10.23 -24.94
CA VAL A 91 8.46 9.46 -24.39
C VAL A 91 9.75 10.29 -24.41
N ALA A 92 10.05 10.96 -25.53
CA ALA A 92 11.23 11.83 -25.63
C ALA A 92 11.17 13.01 -24.64
N GLU A 93 9.99 13.57 -24.39
CA GLU A 93 9.79 14.61 -23.38
C GLU A 93 10.04 14.08 -21.96
N LEU A 94 9.54 12.89 -21.63
CA LEU A 94 9.77 12.25 -20.33
C LEU A 94 11.25 11.94 -20.09
N GLU A 95 11.99 11.53 -21.11
CA GLU A 95 13.44 11.33 -21.02
C GLU A 95 14.17 12.63 -20.68
N LYS A 96 13.79 13.75 -21.32
CA LYS A 96 14.34 15.08 -21.00
C LYS A 96 14.05 15.49 -19.56
N LEU A 97 12.79 15.37 -19.12
CA LEU A 97 12.40 15.70 -17.74
C LEU A 97 13.15 14.85 -16.71
N THR A 98 13.37 13.58 -17.02
CA THR A 98 14.12 12.65 -16.17
C THR A 98 15.59 13.08 -16.07
N ALA A 99 16.22 13.42 -17.19
CA ALA A 99 17.60 13.90 -17.22
C ALA A 99 17.77 15.23 -16.47
N ASP A 100 16.81 16.14 -16.61
CA ASP A 100 16.78 17.42 -15.89
C ASP A 100 16.65 17.18 -14.39
N ARG A 101 15.67 16.38 -13.95
CA ARG A 101 15.50 16.00 -12.55
C ARG A 101 16.79 15.45 -11.94
N ASP A 102 17.47 14.54 -12.64
CA ASP A 102 18.70 13.92 -12.16
C ASP A 102 19.87 14.91 -12.08
N THR A 103 19.92 15.86 -13.01
CA THR A 103 20.87 16.97 -12.99
C THR A 103 20.62 17.90 -11.81
N TRP A 104 19.35 18.24 -11.54
CA TRP A 104 18.97 19.01 -10.37
C TRP A 104 19.32 18.29 -9.06
N LYS A 105 19.01 17.00 -8.95
CA LYS A 105 19.34 16.18 -7.78
C LYS A 105 20.84 16.15 -7.51
N ARG A 106 21.67 15.97 -8.54
CA ARG A 106 23.14 16.01 -8.40
C ARG A 106 23.64 17.37 -7.91
N ARG A 107 23.08 18.46 -8.44
CA ARG A 107 23.43 19.83 -8.01
C ARG A 107 23.04 20.09 -6.56
N ALA A 108 21.83 19.71 -6.17
CA ALA A 108 21.34 19.85 -4.79
C ALA A 108 22.26 19.10 -3.80
N LEU A 109 22.57 17.83 -4.06
CA LEU A 109 23.47 17.04 -3.21
C LEU A 109 24.88 17.64 -3.11
N LYS A 110 25.40 18.24 -4.19
CA LYS A 110 26.68 18.93 -4.15
C LYS A 110 26.63 20.18 -3.27
N ALA A 111 25.56 20.97 -3.39
CA ALA A 111 25.35 22.16 -2.56
C ALA A 111 25.22 21.79 -1.07
N GLU A 112 24.43 20.75 -0.76
CA GLU A 112 24.29 20.24 0.62
C GLU A 112 25.63 19.81 1.23
N ARG A 113 26.46 19.08 0.48
CA ARG A 113 27.80 18.71 0.92
C ARG A 113 28.68 19.94 1.17
N SER A 114 28.65 20.93 0.29
CA SER A 114 29.41 22.17 0.46
C SER A 114 28.97 22.96 1.70
N LEU A 115 27.66 23.08 1.92
CA LEU A 115 27.09 23.69 3.13
C LEU A 115 27.52 22.94 4.39
N ALA A 116 27.48 21.60 4.37
CA ALA A 116 27.93 20.79 5.49
C ALA A 116 29.41 21.02 5.83
N THR A 117 30.27 21.13 4.83
CA THR A 117 31.69 21.47 5.03
C THR A 117 31.86 22.84 5.66
N MET A 118 31.16 23.87 5.15
CA MET A 118 31.24 25.22 5.72
C MET A 118 30.73 25.27 7.16
N ARG A 119 29.62 24.60 7.46
CA ARG A 119 29.09 24.50 8.83
C ARG A 119 30.09 23.85 9.80
N ARG A 120 30.81 22.81 9.36
CA ARG A 120 31.86 22.19 10.18
C ARG A 120 33.02 23.15 10.43
N ALA A 121 33.44 23.90 9.42
CA ALA A 121 34.54 24.87 9.55
C ALA A 121 34.20 26.10 10.40
N LEU A 122 32.92 26.45 10.51
CA LEU A 122 32.44 27.56 11.35
C LEU A 122 32.13 27.15 12.80
N ASN A 123 31.97 25.85 13.07
CA ASN A 123 31.72 25.30 14.40
C ASN A 123 33.00 24.74 15.07
N THR A 124 34.17 25.10 14.58
CA THR A 124 35.50 24.91 15.22
C THR A 124 36.04 26.25 15.68
#